data_AF-A0A9P0CEB7-F1
#
_entry.id   AF-A0A9P0CEB7-F1
#
_cell.length_a   1.000
_cell.length_b   1.000
_cell.length_c   1.000
_cell.angle_alpha   90.00
_cell.angle_beta   90.00
_cell.angle_gamma   90.00
#
_symmetry.space_group_name_H-M   'P 1'
#
loop_
_entity.id
_entity.type
_entity.pdbx_description
1 polymer ?
#
loop_
_entity_poly.entity_id
_entity_poly.type
_entity_poly.pdbx_seq_one_letter_code
_entity_poly.pdbx_strand_id
1 'polypeptide(L)'
;MEFGLDKCKIIDLKKGTLNSSNNFNMDNDKVIESLNPGDNYKYLGIMQLRGINHSEIKVKLIDDFKKRIQAICKTNLTSANKIKAINTYAIPTLTYSFGIIKWSATDLESICRTTRVILTKYRMHHPNSAIERISLPIDVGGVGILDIHRLHQSQIKSLR
;
A
#
# COMPACT_ATOMS: atom_id res chain seq x y z
N MET A 1 -6.82 1.78 -36.26
CA MET A 1 -6.53 1.76 -34.82
C MET A 1 -5.05 2.05 -34.67
N GLU A 2 -4.66 3.23 -34.21
CA GLU A 2 -3.25 3.59 -34.04
C GLU A 2 -2.73 3.10 -32.69
N PHE A 3 -1.61 2.39 -32.70
CA PHE A 3 -0.93 1.99 -31.47
C PHE A 3 -0.29 3.23 -30.81
N GLY A 4 -0.58 3.45 -29.54
CA GLY A 4 -0.01 4.53 -28.72
C GLY A 4 1.44 4.25 -28.30
N LEU A 5 2.35 4.34 -29.28
CA LEU A 5 3.78 4.08 -29.12
C LEU A 5 4.48 5.14 -28.25
N ASP A 6 3.85 6.30 -28.06
CA ASP A 6 4.24 7.35 -27.11
C ASP A 6 4.29 6.84 -25.65
N LYS A 7 3.58 5.76 -25.35
CA LYS A 7 3.54 5.15 -24.01
C LYS A 7 4.48 3.96 -23.86
N CYS A 8 5.16 3.58 -24.93
CA CYS A 8 6.06 2.44 -24.94
C CYS A 8 7.48 2.90 -24.59
N LYS A 9 8.16 2.13 -23.75
CA LYS A 9 9.60 2.24 -23.48
C LYS A 9 10.22 0.86 -23.41
N ILE A 10 11.49 0.75 -23.76
CA ILE A 10 12.23 -0.51 -23.76
C ILE A 10 13.29 -0.53 -22.66
N ILE A 11 13.50 -1.73 -22.12
CA ILE A 11 14.56 -1.99 -21.16
C ILE A 11 15.29 -3.28 -21.54
N ASP A 12 16.58 -3.17 -21.82
CA ASP A 12 17.43 -4.32 -22.09
C ASP A 12 18.18 -4.75 -20.82
N LEU A 13 17.81 -5.93 -20.31
CA LEU A 13 18.42 -6.54 -19.13
C LEU A 13 19.29 -7.72 -19.54
N LYS A 14 20.61 -7.59 -19.41
CA LYS A 14 21.55 -8.69 -19.67
C LYS A 14 22.19 -9.14 -18.35
N LYS A 15 21.99 -10.41 -17.95
CA LYS A 15 22.47 -10.94 -16.65
C LYS A 15 22.06 -10.08 -15.44
N GLY A 16 20.92 -9.41 -15.53
CA GLY A 16 20.39 -8.52 -14.50
C GLY A 16 20.98 -7.11 -14.49
N THR A 17 22.00 -6.79 -15.27
CA THR A 17 22.47 -5.40 -15.41
C THR A 17 21.68 -4.67 -16.49
N LEU A 18 21.37 -3.40 -16.22
CA LEU A 18 20.76 -2.48 -17.17
C LEU A 18 21.86 -2.13 -18.18
N ASN A 19 21.74 -2.66 -19.39
CA ASN A 19 22.61 -2.21 -20.47
C ASN A 19 22.01 -0.93 -21.04
N SER A 20 22.84 0.08 -21.31
CA SER A 20 22.43 1.25 -22.09
C SER A 20 21.93 0.75 -23.44
N SER A 21 20.62 0.64 -23.56
CA SER A 21 19.94 0.11 -24.74
C SER A 21 19.85 1.23 -25.76
N ASN A 22 20.24 0.93 -27.00
CA ASN A 22 19.91 1.79 -28.13
C ASN A 22 18.39 1.75 -28.34
N ASN A 23 17.82 2.85 -28.83
CA ASN A 23 16.40 2.91 -29.16
C ASN A 23 16.04 1.79 -30.16
N PHE A 24 14.86 1.20 -30.01
CA PHE A 24 14.39 0.16 -30.92
C PHE A 24 13.69 0.80 -32.11
N ASN A 25 14.24 0.59 -33.30
CA ASN A 25 13.66 1.06 -34.55
C ASN A 25 12.77 -0.05 -35.13
N MET A 26 11.47 0.23 -35.30
CA MET A 26 10.60 -0.61 -36.12
C MET A 26 10.73 -0.25 -37.61
N ASP A 27 10.40 -1.20 -38.50
CA ASP A 27 10.41 -1.07 -39.97
C ASP A 27 9.56 0.08 -40.55
N ASN A 28 8.81 0.83 -39.72
CA ASN A 28 7.91 1.92 -40.10
C ASN A 28 8.37 3.31 -39.61
N ASP A 29 9.68 3.53 -39.42
CA ASP A 29 10.27 4.78 -38.88
C ASP A 29 9.77 5.19 -37.47
N LYS A 30 9.14 4.26 -36.75
CA LYS A 30 8.69 4.49 -35.37
C LYS A 30 9.75 4.01 -34.39
N VAL A 31 10.23 4.93 -33.57
CA VAL A 31 11.31 4.70 -32.58
C VAL A 31 10.70 4.55 -31.19
N ILE A 32 11.04 3.47 -30.49
CA ILE A 32 10.71 3.30 -29.08
C ILE A 32 11.94 3.64 -28.24
N GLU A 33 11.81 4.64 -27.39
CA GLU A 33 12.90 5.12 -26.53
C GLU A 33 13.26 4.12 -25.43
N SER A 34 14.55 4.05 -25.10
CA SER A 34 15.00 3.30 -23.92
C SER A 34 14.63 4.02 -22.62
N LEU A 35 14.38 3.24 -21.57
CA LEU A 35 14.02 3.77 -20.26
C LEU A 35 15.25 4.40 -19.57
N ASN A 36 15.11 5.64 -19.08
CA ASN A 36 16.20 6.32 -18.39
C ASN A 36 16.59 5.59 -17.09
N PRO A 37 17.86 5.68 -16.63
CA PRO A 37 18.36 4.98 -15.43
C PRO A 37 17.70 5.34 -14.08
N GLY A 38 16.72 6.26 -14.07
CA GLY A 38 15.92 6.62 -12.89
C GLY A 38 14.41 6.54 -13.10
N ASP A 39 13.96 6.20 -14.32
CA ASP A 39 12.55 6.02 -14.60
C ASP A 39 12.12 4.64 -14.10
N ASN A 40 10.97 4.58 -13.42
CA ASN A 40 10.39 3.33 -12.96
C ASN A 40 9.08 3.07 -13.71
N TYR A 41 8.86 1.82 -14.11
CA TYR A 41 7.60 1.41 -14.71
C TYR A 41 6.54 1.19 -13.63
N LYS A 42 5.31 1.65 -13.85
CA LYS A 42 4.22 1.46 -12.88
C LYS A 42 3.33 0.31 -13.32
N TYR A 43 3.42 -0.82 -12.62
CA TYR A 43 2.55 -1.97 -12.85
C TYR A 43 1.57 -2.16 -11.69
N LEU A 44 0.27 -2.15 -11.98
CA LEU A 44 -0.81 -2.31 -10.99
C LEU A 44 -0.64 -1.44 -9.74
N GLY A 45 -0.21 -0.18 -9.92
CA GLY A 45 0.00 0.76 -8.82
C GLY A 45 1.39 0.72 -8.17
N ILE A 46 2.22 -0.25 -8.52
CA ILE A 46 3.53 -0.50 -7.91
C ILE A 46 4.64 -0.09 -8.88
N MET A 47 5.61 0.66 -8.39
CA MET A 47 6.80 1.01 -9.17
C MET A 47 7.73 -0.20 -9.25
N GLN A 48 8.05 -0.63 -10.47
CA GLN A 48 8.87 -1.77 -10.81
C GLN A 48 9.90 -1.37 -11.86
N LEU A 49 11.11 -1.92 -11.74
CA LEU A 49 12.15 -1.77 -12.77
C LEU A 49 12.87 -3.11 -12.97
N ARG A 50 13.91 -3.35 -12.17
CA ARG A 50 14.59 -4.65 -12.07
C ARG A 50 13.94 -5.57 -11.05
N GLY A 51 13.28 -4.98 -10.07
CA GLY A 51 12.60 -5.67 -8.97
C GLY A 51 11.71 -4.69 -8.22
N ILE A 52 11.10 -5.18 -7.15
CA ILE A 52 10.19 -4.39 -6.31
C ILE A 52 11.01 -3.74 -5.20
N ASN A 53 11.08 -2.40 -5.19
CA ASN A 53 11.72 -1.68 -4.09
C ASN A 53 10.79 -1.64 -2.87
N HIS A 54 10.83 -2.71 -2.07
CA HIS A 54 9.88 -2.93 -0.98
C HIS A 54 9.86 -1.81 0.07
N SER A 55 11.00 -1.17 0.38
CA SER A 55 11.07 -0.12 1.40
C SER A 55 10.31 1.14 0.97
N GLU A 56 10.57 1.64 -0.23
CA GLU A 56 9.89 2.82 -0.77
C GLU A 56 8.38 2.62 -0.89
N ILE A 57 7.96 1.43 -1.32
CA ILE A 57 6.54 1.13 -1.48
C ILE A 57 5.86 1.03 -0.11
N LYS A 58 6.51 0.43 0.91
CA LYS A 58 5.99 0.43 2.28
C LYS A 58 5.77 1.85 2.79
N VAL A 59 6.74 2.74 2.60
CA VAL A 59 6.62 4.14 3.03
C VAL A 59 5.41 4.82 2.38
N LYS A 60 5.25 4.67 1.05
CA LYS A 60 4.10 5.23 0.32
C LYS A 60 2.77 4.66 0.81
N LEU A 61 2.66 3.34 0.97
CA LEU A 61 1.44 2.68 1.44
C LEU A 61 1.06 3.11 2.86
N ILE A 62 2.06 3.24 3.74
CA ILE A 62 1.87 3.71 5.12
C ILE A 62 1.41 5.17 5.12
N ASP A 63 1.97 6.03 4.28
CA ASP A 63 1.55 7.42 4.16
C ASP A 63 0.12 7.56 3.63
N ASP A 64 -0.23 6.81 2.58
CA ASP A 64 -1.59 6.76 2.04
C ASP A 64 -2.60 6.25 3.07
N PHE A 65 -2.24 5.19 3.81
CA PHE A 65 -3.05 4.68 4.91
C PHE A 65 -3.29 5.74 6.00
N LYS A 66 -2.23 6.45 6.42
CA LYS A 66 -2.34 7.55 7.39
C LYS A 66 -3.26 8.66 6.88
N LYS A 67 -3.10 9.08 5.63
CA LYS A 67 -3.95 10.10 5.00
C LYS A 67 -5.41 9.69 5.00
N ARG A 68 -5.72 8.43 4.67
CA ARG A 68 -7.10 7.91 4.68
C ARG A 68 -7.71 7.92 6.07
N ILE A 69 -7.00 7.44 7.09
CA ILE A 69 -7.50 7.47 8.47
C ILE A 69 -7.74 8.91 8.91
N GLN A 70 -6.79 9.81 8.68
CA GLN A 70 -6.94 11.21 9.07
C GLN A 70 -8.14 11.87 8.37
N ALA A 71 -8.36 11.58 7.09
CA ALA A 71 -9.53 12.06 6.35
C ALA A 71 -10.83 11.54 6.98
N ILE A 72 -10.93 10.24 7.29
CA ILE A 72 -12.09 9.65 7.96
C ILE A 72 -12.32 10.29 9.32
N CYS A 73 -11.27 10.45 10.14
CA CYS A 73 -11.39 11.01 11.48
C CYS A 73 -11.91 12.46 11.47
N LYS A 74 -11.56 13.25 10.45
CA LYS A 74 -12.02 14.64 10.25
C LYS A 74 -13.49 14.75 9.83
N THR A 75 -14.12 13.67 9.36
CA THR A 75 -15.54 13.71 8.96
C THR A 75 -16.47 13.84 10.17
N ASN A 76 -17.68 14.34 9.93
CA ASN A 76 -18.75 14.41 10.94
C ASN A 76 -19.57 13.11 11.06
N LEU A 77 -18.97 11.96 10.71
CA LEU A 77 -19.60 10.65 10.87
C LEU A 77 -19.69 10.24 12.34
N THR A 78 -20.67 9.40 12.67
CA THR A 78 -20.75 8.74 13.98
C THR A 78 -19.56 7.79 14.18
N SER A 79 -19.18 7.52 15.43
CA SER A 79 -18.02 6.66 15.74
C SER A 79 -18.13 5.29 15.06
N ALA A 80 -19.30 4.66 15.09
CA ALA A 80 -19.55 3.38 14.42
C ALA A 80 -19.33 3.47 12.90
N ASN A 81 -19.79 4.54 12.25
CA ASN A 81 -19.58 4.76 10.83
C ASN A 81 -18.11 5.07 10.49
N LYS A 82 -17.38 5.77 11.37
CA LYS A 82 -15.94 5.99 11.21
C LYS A 82 -15.16 4.67 11.28
N ILE A 83 -15.50 3.80 12.23
CA ILE A 83 -14.90 2.46 12.35
C ILE A 83 -15.17 1.64 11.09
N LYS A 84 -16.42 1.63 10.62
CA LYS A 84 -16.79 0.96 9.37
C LYS A 84 -16.00 1.51 8.18
N ALA A 85 -15.85 2.83 8.08
CA ALA A 85 -15.05 3.47 7.04
C ALA A 85 -13.56 3.11 7.13
N ILE A 86 -12.99 3.01 8.33
CA ILE A 86 -11.59 2.55 8.51
C ILE A 86 -11.45 1.12 7.97
N ASN A 87 -12.37 0.22 8.35
CA ASN A 87 -12.33 -1.17 7.92
C ASN A 87 -12.53 -1.34 6.41
N THR A 88 -13.40 -0.54 5.77
CA THR A 88 -13.74 -0.68 4.35
C THR A 88 -12.88 0.16 3.41
N TYR A 89 -12.31 1.29 3.86
CA TYR A 89 -11.58 2.22 2.99
C TYR A 89 -10.09 2.35 3.32
N ALA A 90 -9.73 2.40 4.61
CA ALA A 90 -8.34 2.54 5.01
C ALA A 90 -7.62 1.20 4.96
N ILE A 91 -8.13 0.16 5.63
CA ILE A 91 -7.45 -1.15 5.73
C ILE A 91 -7.14 -1.77 4.36
N PRO A 92 -8.03 -1.71 3.35
CA PRO A 92 -7.75 -2.26 2.02
C PRO A 92 -6.55 -1.68 1.28
N THR A 93 -6.01 -0.51 1.68
CA THR A 93 -4.73 -0.04 1.10
C THR A 93 -3.58 -0.98 1.41
N LEU A 94 -3.61 -1.59 2.60
CA LEU A 94 -2.56 -2.49 3.07
C LEU A 94 -2.80 -3.92 2.58
N THR A 95 -4.06 -4.36 2.51
CA THR A 95 -4.40 -5.76 2.20
C THR A 95 -3.86 -6.22 0.85
N TYR A 96 -3.97 -5.38 -0.18
CA TYR A 96 -3.44 -5.66 -1.51
C TYR A 96 -1.91 -5.91 -1.48
N SER A 97 -1.21 -5.20 -0.60
CA SER A 97 0.24 -5.29 -0.51
C SER A 97 0.75 -6.52 0.24
N PHE A 98 -0.10 -7.21 1.01
CA PHE A 98 0.32 -8.34 1.86
C PHE A 98 0.83 -9.54 1.07
N GLY A 99 0.32 -9.77 -0.15
CA GLY A 99 0.81 -10.83 -1.03
C GLY A 99 2.03 -10.45 -1.87
N ILE A 100 2.31 -9.15 -2.02
CA ILE A 100 3.30 -8.64 -2.97
C ILE A 100 4.58 -8.21 -2.23
N ILE A 101 4.43 -7.66 -1.03
CA ILE A 101 5.52 -7.09 -0.23
C ILE A 101 5.74 -7.96 1.00
N LYS A 102 7.01 -8.17 1.33
CA LYS A 102 7.39 -8.85 2.58
C LYS A 102 7.18 -7.92 3.77
N TRP A 103 6.12 -8.13 4.54
CA TRP A 103 5.87 -7.43 5.79
C TRP A 103 6.51 -8.16 6.97
N SER A 104 7.25 -7.44 7.80
CA SER A 104 7.76 -7.98 9.07
C SER A 104 6.75 -7.74 10.19
N ALA A 105 6.87 -8.49 11.28
CA ALA A 105 6.03 -8.28 12.46
C ALA A 105 6.22 -6.86 13.06
N THR A 106 7.44 -6.31 12.99
CA THR A 106 7.75 -4.95 13.45
C THR A 106 7.12 -3.88 12.57
N ASP A 107 7.06 -4.10 11.25
CA ASP A 107 6.38 -3.19 10.33
C ASP A 107 4.87 -3.14 10.63
N LEU A 108 4.23 -4.30 10.81
CA LEU A 108 2.81 -4.39 11.14
C LEU A 108 2.51 -3.71 12.48
N GLU A 109 3.36 -3.93 13.49
CA GLU A 109 3.18 -3.27 14.79
C GLU A 109 3.38 -1.75 14.71
N SER A 110 4.28 -1.27 13.86
CA SER A 110 4.45 0.17 13.59
C SER A 110 3.18 0.79 12.99
N ILE A 111 2.50 0.08 12.09
CA ILE A 111 1.21 0.51 11.53
C ILE A 111 0.13 0.54 12.61
N CYS A 112 0.03 -0.50 13.43
CA CYS A 112 -0.89 -0.55 14.55
C CYS A 112 -0.64 0.61 15.53
N ARG A 113 0.61 0.85 15.93
CA ARG A 113 1.01 1.97 16.79
C ARG A 113 0.61 3.31 16.19
N THR A 114 0.87 3.53 14.91
CA THR A 114 0.49 4.78 14.24
C THR A 114 -1.03 4.97 14.23
N THR A 115 -1.78 3.90 13.95
CA THR A 115 -3.26 3.92 14.00
C THR A 115 -3.74 4.36 15.37
N ARG A 116 -3.18 3.80 16.45
CA ARG A 116 -3.50 4.20 17.84
C ARG A 116 -3.22 5.68 18.09
N VAL A 117 -2.05 6.18 17.68
CA VAL A 117 -1.69 7.60 17.82
C VAL A 117 -2.69 8.51 17.11
N ILE A 118 -3.11 8.15 15.90
CA ILE A 118 -4.09 8.93 15.13
C ILE A 118 -5.46 8.91 15.83
N LEU A 119 -5.95 7.74 16.25
CA LEU A 119 -7.24 7.62 16.93
C LEU A 119 -7.28 8.42 18.24
N THR A 120 -6.21 8.37 19.03
CA THR A 120 -6.08 9.18 20.25
C THR A 120 -6.06 10.67 19.94
N LYS A 121 -5.32 11.10 18.90
CA LYS A 121 -5.28 12.50 18.46
C LYS A 121 -6.67 13.05 18.10
N TYR A 122 -7.50 12.25 17.44
CA TYR A 122 -8.87 12.63 17.07
C TYR A 122 -9.92 12.29 18.13
N ARG A 123 -9.50 11.96 19.36
CA ARG A 123 -10.38 11.62 20.51
C ARG A 123 -11.35 10.47 20.23
N MET A 124 -11.00 9.56 19.31
CA MET A 124 -11.77 8.34 19.03
C MET A 124 -11.47 7.22 20.03
N HIS A 125 -10.30 7.26 20.66
CA HIS A 125 -9.88 6.30 21.68
C HIS A 125 -9.20 7.04 22.83
N HIS A 126 -9.41 6.58 24.05
CA HIS A 126 -8.81 7.19 25.23
C HIS A 126 -7.33 6.77 25.36
N PRO A 127 -6.39 7.67 25.71
CA PRO A 127 -4.96 7.33 25.83
C PRO A 127 -4.68 6.17 26.80
N ASN A 128 -5.42 6.11 27.91
CA ASN A 128 -5.25 5.09 28.96
C ASN A 128 -6.12 3.83 28.74
N SER A 129 -6.84 3.75 27.61
CA SER A 129 -7.64 2.57 27.31
C SER A 129 -6.73 1.44 26.83
N ALA A 130 -7.10 0.20 27.18
CA ALA A 130 -6.34 -1.00 26.83
C ALA A 130 -6.13 -1.12 25.31
N ILE A 131 -4.97 -1.63 24.90
CA ILE A 131 -4.58 -1.73 23.48
C ILE A 131 -5.48 -2.73 22.76
N GLU A 132 -5.80 -3.84 23.43
CA GLU A 132 -6.62 -4.94 22.92
C GLU A 132 -8.05 -4.48 22.60
N ARG A 133 -8.54 -3.44 23.29
CA ARG A 133 -9.89 -2.91 23.08
C ARG A 133 -10.13 -2.46 21.64
N ILE A 134 -9.09 -2.05 20.92
CA ILE A 134 -9.19 -1.55 19.55
C ILE A 134 -9.63 -2.65 18.57
N SER A 135 -9.11 -3.86 18.75
CA SER A 135 -9.41 -5.01 17.89
C SER A 135 -10.61 -5.83 18.38
N LEU A 136 -11.02 -5.66 19.64
CA LEU A 136 -12.18 -6.33 20.18
C LEU A 136 -13.48 -5.90 19.46
N PRO A 137 -14.41 -6.84 19.20
CA PRO A 137 -15.72 -6.53 18.63
C PRO A 137 -16.54 -5.53 19.46
N ILE A 138 -17.45 -4.81 18.81
CA ILE A 138 -18.27 -3.77 19.44
C ILE A 138 -19.27 -4.37 20.44
N ASP A 139 -19.80 -5.56 20.14
CA ASP A 139 -20.73 -6.32 20.98
C ASP A 139 -20.15 -6.69 22.36
N VAL A 140 -18.82 -6.85 22.45
CA VAL A 140 -18.11 -7.11 23.72
C VAL A 140 -17.52 -5.84 24.35
N GLY A 141 -17.91 -4.65 23.89
CA GLY A 141 -17.45 -3.36 24.42
C GLY A 141 -16.11 -2.85 23.83
N GLY A 142 -15.64 -3.49 22.76
CA GLY A 142 -14.49 -3.06 21.97
C GLY A 142 -14.79 -1.96 20.97
N VAL A 143 -13.78 -1.59 20.17
CA VAL A 143 -13.90 -0.59 19.09
C VAL A 143 -14.24 -1.25 17.76
N GLY A 144 -13.79 -2.49 17.51
CA GLY A 144 -14.12 -3.25 16.30
C GLY A 144 -13.31 -2.88 15.05
N ILE A 145 -12.10 -2.35 15.19
CA ILE A 145 -11.18 -2.19 14.07
C ILE A 145 -10.56 -3.56 13.74
N LEU A 146 -10.46 -3.92 12.46
CA LEU A 146 -9.87 -5.21 12.09
C LEU A 146 -8.39 -5.27 12.48
N ASP A 147 -8.01 -6.40 13.09
CA ASP A 147 -6.62 -6.66 13.44
C ASP A 147 -5.77 -6.92 12.19
N ILE A 148 -4.79 -6.04 11.97
CA ILE A 148 -3.88 -6.06 10.83
C ILE A 148 -3.00 -7.32 10.83
N HIS A 149 -2.56 -7.80 12.00
CA HIS A 149 -1.73 -9.01 12.11
C HIS A 149 -2.50 -10.24 11.66
N ARG A 150 -3.69 -10.43 12.22
CA ARG A 150 -4.60 -11.52 11.85
C ARG A 150 -4.97 -11.45 10.37
N LEU A 151 -5.24 -10.25 9.85
CA LEU A 151 -5.62 -10.07 8.46
C LEU A 151 -4.46 -10.41 7.51
N HIS A 152 -3.24 -9.97 7.83
CA HIS A 152 -2.02 -10.33 7.09
C HIS A 152 -1.81 -11.85 7.05
N GLN A 153 -1.91 -12.53 8.20
CA GLN A 153 -1.78 -13.99 8.26
C GLN A 153 -2.86 -14.71 7.45
N SER A 154 -4.11 -14.25 7.54
CA SER A 154 -5.22 -14.83 6.78
C SER A 154 -5.01 -14.70 5.27
N GLN A 155 -4.52 -13.54 4.81
CA GLN A 155 -4.23 -13.29 3.40
C GLN A 155 -3.07 -14.15 2.89
N ILE A 156 -1.98 -14.25 3.65
CA ILE A 156 -0.86 -15.14 3.28
C ILE A 156 -1.29 -16.59 3.20
N LYS A 157 -2.11 -17.06 4.14
CA LYS A 157 -2.65 -18.43 4.12
C LYS A 157 -3.55 -18.67 2.92
N SER A 158 -4.32 -17.68 2.49
CA SER A 158 -5.18 -17.81 1.30
C SER A 158 -4.41 -17.84 -0.02
N LEU A 159 -3.18 -17.34 -0.05
CA LEU A 159 -2.32 -17.31 -1.24
C LEU A 159 -1.43 -18.56 -1.36
N ARG A 160 -1.31 -19.34 -0.29
CA ARG A 160 -0.55 -20.61 -0.24
C ARG A 160 -1.49 -21.79 -0.41
#